data_AF-A0A8D8NFX2-F1
#
_entry.id   AF-A0A8D8NFX2-F1
#
_cell.length_a   1.000
_cell.length_b   1.000
_cell.length_c   1.000
_cell.angle_alpha   90.00
_cell.angle_beta   90.00
_cell.angle_gamma   90.00
#
_symmetry.space_group_name_H-M   'P 1'
#
loop_
_entity.id
_entity.type
_entity.pdbx_description
1 polymer ?
#
loop_
_entity_poly.entity_id
_entity_poly.type
_entity_poly.pdbx_seq_one_letter_code
_entity_poly.pdbx_strand_id
1 'polypeptide(L)'
;YYLAEPWKFKALAFYMFLLIIFGFPINVLTLVVTAQHKKLRQPLNYILVNLAFAGTIMVIFGFTVSFYCSLVGYMALGPLGCVMEGFFATLGGQVALWSLVVLAIE
;
A
#
# COMPACT_ATOMS: atom_id res chain seq x y z
N TYR A 1 15.43 6.69 19.88
CA TYR A 1 15.40 8.17 19.85
C TYR A 1 16.79 8.81 19.76
N TYR A 2 17.73 8.26 18.99
CA TYR A 2 19.10 8.80 18.87
C TYR A 2 19.47 9.27 17.45
N LEU A 3 18.65 8.93 16.44
CA LEU A 3 18.90 9.21 15.02
C LEU A 3 18.32 10.55 14.55
N ALA A 4 17.20 10.96 15.14
CA ALA A 4 16.46 12.15 14.75
C ALA A 4 15.58 12.63 15.91
N GLU A 5 15.15 13.88 15.83
CA GLU A 5 14.25 14.47 16.82
C GLU A 5 12.91 13.72 16.86
N PRO A 6 12.31 13.54 18.06
CA PRO A 6 11.08 12.74 18.23
C PRO A 6 9.89 13.18 17.36
N TRP A 7 9.82 14.46 17.00
CA TRP A 7 8.73 14.99 16.17
C TRP A 7 8.76 14.41 14.75
N LYS A 8 9.93 14.04 14.22
CA LYS A 8 10.06 13.46 12.87
C LYS A 8 9.41 12.08 12.78
N PHE A 9 9.54 11.27 13.84
CA PHE A 9 8.88 9.96 13.93
C PHE A 9 7.36 10.11 14.04
N LYS A 10 6.88 11.10 14.80
CA LYS A 10 5.45 11.40 14.88
C LYS A 10 4.88 11.94 13.56
N ALA A 11 5.63 12.79 12.86
CA ALA A 11 5.27 13.27 11.53
C ALA A 11 5.20 12.13 10.51
N LEU A 12 6.15 11.19 10.56
CA LEU A 12 6.12 9.99 9.72
C LEU A 12 4.92 9.09 10.05
N ALA A 13 4.61 8.87 11.34
CA ALA A 13 3.42 8.13 11.74
C ALA A 13 2.14 8.80 11.21
N PHE A 14 2.04 10.13 11.32
CA PHE A 14 0.91 10.88 10.76
C PHE A 14 0.82 10.73 9.23
N TYR A 15 1.94 10.82 8.52
CA TYR A 15 1.99 10.60 7.08
C TYR A 15 1.54 9.19 6.68
N MET A 16 2.05 8.15 7.34
CA MET A 16 1.65 6.76 7.10
C MET A 16 0.15 6.55 7.38
N PHE A 17 -0.37 7.18 8.42
CA PHE A 17 -1.80 7.16 8.72
C PHE A 17 -2.66 7.80 7.62
N LEU A 18 -2.22 8.94 7.07
CA LEU A 18 -2.90 9.56 5.93
C LEU A 18 -2.89 8.63 4.72
N LEU A 19 -1.76 7.99 4.42
CA LEU A 19 -1.67 7.02 3.32
C LEU A 19 -2.63 5.84 3.50
N ILE A 20 -2.83 5.37 4.73
CA ILE A 20 -3.81 4.31 5.02
C ILE A 20 -5.24 4.82 4.80
N ILE A 21 -5.59 5.98 5.36
CA ILE A 21 -6.94 6.55 5.26
C ILE A 21 -7.34 6.86 3.83
N PHE A 22 -6.44 7.35 2.99
CA PHE A 22 -6.76 7.65 1.60
C PHE A 22 -6.53 6.45 0.68
N GLY A 23 -5.42 5.73 0.86
CA GLY A 23 -5.05 4.60 0.00
C GLY A 23 -5.97 3.40 0.16
N PHE A 24 -6.43 3.08 1.37
CA PHE A 24 -7.31 1.92 1.57
C PHE A 24 -8.68 2.10 0.90
N PRO A 25 -9.45 3.19 1.12
CA PRO A 25 -10.75 3.36 0.50
C PRO A 25 -10.66 3.47 -1.01
N ILE A 26 -9.66 4.15 -1.57
CA ILE A 26 -9.52 4.29 -3.04
C ILE A 26 -9.36 2.91 -3.69
N ASN A 27 -8.46 2.07 -3.16
CA ASN A 27 -8.23 0.74 -3.70
C ASN A 27 -9.44 -0.17 -3.51
N VAL A 28 -10.05 -0.17 -2.32
CA VAL A 28 -11.23 -1.01 -2.03
C VAL A 28 -12.43 -0.58 -2.86
N LEU A 29 -12.70 0.74 -2.99
CA LEU A 29 -13.77 1.25 -3.85
C LEU A 29 -13.57 0.82 -5.29
N THR A 30 -12.34 0.85 -5.81
CA THR A 30 -12.02 0.38 -7.16
C THR A 30 -12.38 -1.10 -7.33
N LEU A 31 -12.05 -1.94 -6.35
CA LEU A 31 -12.39 -3.37 -6.35
C LEU A 31 -13.91 -3.59 -6.26
N VAL A 32 -14.59 -2.89 -5.34
CA VAL A 32 -16.04 -3.02 -5.11
C VAL A 32 -16.84 -2.55 -6.31
N VAL A 33 -16.54 -1.38 -6.86
CA VAL A 33 -17.23 -0.81 -8.03
C VAL A 33 -17.07 -1.73 -9.24
N THR A 34 -15.87 -2.28 -9.45
CA THR A 34 -15.61 -3.24 -10.54
C THR A 34 -16.33 -4.58 -10.33
N ALA A 35 -16.44 -5.05 -9.09
CA ALA A 35 -17.19 -6.26 -8.77
C ALA A 35 -18.70 -6.09 -9.01
N GLN A 36 -19.26 -4.94 -8.62
CA GLN A 36 -20.68 -4.63 -8.75
C GLN A 36 -21.13 -4.37 -10.20
N HIS A 37 -20.31 -3.69 -11.00
CA HIS A 37 -20.68 -3.30 -12.36
C HIS A 37 -20.15 -4.29 -13.40
N LYS A 38 -21.00 -5.18 -13.91
CA LYS A 38 -20.62 -6.13 -14.99
C LYS A 38 -20.11 -5.44 -16.26
N LYS A 39 -20.53 -4.19 -16.52
CA LYS A 39 -20.06 -3.39 -17.67
C LYS A 39 -18.57 -3.03 -17.57
N LEU A 40 -18.00 -2.98 -16.37
CA LEU A 40 -16.59 -2.66 -16.14
C LEU A 40 -15.68 -3.90 -16.26
N ARG A 41 -16.21 -5.10 -16.50
CA ARG A 41 -15.40 -6.33 -16.63
C ARG A 41 -14.87 -6.52 -18.04
N GLN A 42 -14.16 -5.50 -18.54
CA GLN A 42 -13.46 -5.53 -19.80
C GLN A 42 -11.99 -5.94 -19.56
N PRO A 43 -11.31 -6.56 -20.54
CA PRO A 43 -9.92 -6.99 -20.39
C PRO A 43 -8.99 -5.85 -19.93
N LEU A 44 -9.24 -4.62 -20.38
CA LEU A 44 -8.50 -3.43 -19.98
C LEU A 44 -8.59 -3.13 -18.47
N ASN A 45 -9.75 -3.36 -17.85
CA ASN A 45 -9.98 -3.03 -16.44
C ASN A 45 -9.44 -4.10 -15.49
N TYR A 46 -9.05 -5.29 -15.98
CA TYR A 46 -8.40 -6.30 -15.16
C TYR A 46 -7.01 -5.86 -14.66
N ILE A 47 -6.30 -5.04 -15.42
CA ILE A 47 -5.01 -4.45 -15.01
C ILE A 47 -5.24 -3.50 -13.83
N LEU A 48 -6.28 -2.67 -13.90
CA LEU A 48 -6.63 -1.73 -12.83
C LEU A 48 -7.07 -2.46 -11.55
N VAL A 49 -7.76 -3.59 -11.68
CA VAL A 49 -8.11 -4.47 -10.56
C VAL A 49 -6.86 -5.08 -9.92
N ASN A 50 -5.90 -5.54 -10.72
CA ASN A 50 -4.64 -6.08 -10.21
C ASN A 50 -3.84 -5.02 -9.43
N LEU A 51 -3.76 -3.80 -9.98
CA LEU A 51 -3.18 -2.64 -9.32
C LEU A 51 -3.87 -2.34 -7.98
N ALA A 52 -5.21 -2.27 -7.97
CA ALA A 52 -5.99 -1.97 -6.75
C ALA A 52 -5.85 -3.08 -5.69
N PHE A 53 -5.78 -4.34 -6.12
CA PHE A 53 -5.57 -5.48 -5.23
C PHE A 53 -4.18 -5.44 -4.59
N ALA A 54 -3.13 -5.22 -5.38
CA ALA A 54 -1.77 -5.07 -4.88
C ALA A 54 -1.63 -3.86 -3.95
N GLY A 55 -2.28 -2.73 -4.29
CA GLY A 55 -2.36 -1.55 -3.43
C GLY A 55 -3.02 -1.86 -2.09
N THR A 56 -4.11 -2.62 -2.07
CA THR A 56 -4.80 -3.01 -0.82
C THR A 56 -3.89 -3.87 0.08
N ILE A 57 -3.16 -4.83 -0.49
CA ILE A 57 -2.19 -5.66 0.25
C ILE A 57 -1.06 -4.80 0.83
N MET A 58 -0.52 -3.86 0.04
CA MET A 58 0.51 -2.94 0.51
C MET A 58 0.03 -2.09 1.70
N VAL A 59 -1.20 -1.57 1.66
CA VAL A 59 -1.73 -0.78 2.77
C VAL A 59 -1.89 -1.63 4.03
N ILE A 60 -2.42 -2.85 3.91
CA ILE A 60 -2.67 -3.73 5.06
C ILE A 60 -1.35 -4.20 5.71
N PHE A 61 -0.40 -4.71 4.93
CA PHE A 61 0.80 -5.36 5.47
C PHE A 61 2.04 -4.46 5.49
N GLY A 62 2.17 -3.52 4.56
CA GLY A 62 3.28 -2.58 4.52
C GLY A 62 3.02 -1.39 5.44
N PHE A 63 2.08 -0.52 5.06
CA PHE A 63 1.89 0.76 5.74
C PHE A 63 1.42 0.61 7.19
N THR A 64 0.61 -0.40 7.53
CA THR A 64 0.22 -0.66 8.93
C THR A 64 1.42 -1.00 9.81
N VAL A 65 2.36 -1.78 9.27
CA VAL A 65 3.61 -2.15 9.98
C VAL A 65 4.49 -0.92 10.14
N SER A 66 4.71 -0.15 9.06
CA SER A 66 5.49 1.10 9.12
C SER A 66 4.87 2.12 10.08
N PHE A 67 3.54 2.23 10.11
CA PHE A 67 2.81 3.11 11.02
C PHE A 67 3.05 2.71 12.48
N TYR A 68 2.87 1.42 12.80
CA TYR A 68 3.09 0.91 14.15
C TYR A 68 4.54 1.11 14.62
N CYS A 69 5.52 0.81 13.76
CA CYS A 69 6.94 1.05 14.04
C CYS A 69 7.26 2.54 14.23
N SER A 70 6.60 3.43 13.47
CA SER A 70 6.78 4.88 13.57
C SER A 70 6.18 5.47 14.86
N LEU A 71 5.07 4.91 15.37
CA LEU A 71 4.50 5.30 16.65
C LEU A 71 5.40 4.92 17.83
N VAL A 72 5.97 3.72 17.78
CA VAL A 72 6.83 3.19 18.82
C VAL A 72 8.26 3.77 18.74
N GLY A 73 8.67 4.23 17.56
CA GLY A 73 9.96 4.87 17.31
C GLY A 73 11.13 3.90 17.11
N TYR A 74 10.83 2.61 16.94
CA TYR A 74 11.76 1.54 16.57
C TYR A 74 11.00 0.37 15.93
N MET A 75 11.72 -0.57 15.32
CA MET A 75 11.14 -1.73 14.64
C MET A 75 10.56 -2.75 15.63
N ALA A 76 9.37 -2.47 16.14
CA ALA A 76 8.74 -3.24 17.23
C ALA A 76 8.36 -4.68 16.84
N LEU A 77 8.13 -4.94 15.55
CA LEU A 77 7.74 -6.25 15.02
C LEU A 77 8.94 -7.17 14.70
N GLY A 78 10.16 -6.72 15.00
CA GLY A 78 11.38 -7.52 14.82
C GLY A 78 11.74 -7.85 13.36
N PRO A 79 12.65 -8.81 13.12
CA PRO A 79 13.15 -9.15 11.79
C PRO A 79 12.07 -9.65 10.83
N LEU A 80 11.12 -10.45 11.33
CA LEU A 80 10.02 -10.97 10.51
C LEU A 80 9.11 -9.83 10.01
N GLY A 81 8.76 -8.87 10.86
CA GLY A 81 8.00 -7.69 10.46
C GLY A 81 8.71 -6.87 9.37
N CYS A 82 10.03 -6.73 9.48
CA CYS A 82 10.86 -6.05 8.48
C CYS A 82 10.83 -6.74 7.12
N VAL A 83 10.99 -8.07 7.10
CA VAL A 83 10.93 -8.84 5.85
C VAL A 83 9.55 -8.75 5.22
N MET A 84 8.49 -8.85 6.02
CA MET A 84 7.11 -8.72 5.51
C MET A 84 6.84 -7.32 4.96
N GLU A 85 7.16 -6.27 5.71
CA GLU A 85 6.99 -4.88 5.27
C GLU A 85 7.74 -4.63 3.95
N GLY A 86 9.01 -4.99 3.89
CA GLY A 86 9.85 -4.81 2.71
C GLY A 86 9.35 -5.61 1.51
N PHE A 87 8.93 -6.86 1.72
CA PHE A 87 8.40 -7.71 0.65
C PHE A 87 7.09 -7.16 0.09
N PHE A 88 6.10 -6.86 0.94
CA PHE A 88 4.80 -6.38 0.47
C PHE A 88 4.86 -4.96 -0.12
N ALA A 89 5.71 -4.09 0.43
CA ALA A 89 5.95 -2.77 -0.15
C ALA A 89 6.59 -2.86 -1.54
N THR A 90 7.60 -3.73 -1.70
CA THR A 90 8.28 -3.91 -2.99
C THR A 90 7.36 -4.60 -4.01
N LEU A 91 6.65 -5.65 -3.61
CA LEU A 91 5.72 -6.37 -4.47
C LEU A 91 4.63 -5.43 -4.98
N GLY A 92 3.99 -4.66 -4.10
CA GLY A 92 2.96 -3.72 -4.52
C GLY A 92 3.50 -2.63 -5.46
N GLY A 93 4.73 -2.16 -5.23
CA GLY A 93 5.40 -1.20 -6.11
C GLY A 93 5.70 -1.79 -7.49
N GLN A 94 6.22 -3.02 -7.56
CA GLN A 94 6.50 -3.71 -8.82
C GLN A 94 5.21 -4.01 -9.60
N VAL A 95 4.15 -4.50 -8.93
CA VAL A 95 2.87 -4.73 -9.59
C VAL A 95 2.30 -3.41 -10.14
N ALA A 96 2.45 -2.30 -9.42
CA ALA A 96 2.01 -1.01 -9.89
C ALA A 96 2.77 -0.54 -11.14
N LEU A 97 4.10 -0.66 -11.13
CA LEU A 97 4.95 -0.33 -12.27
C LEU A 97 4.59 -1.16 -13.50
N TRP A 98 4.53 -2.49 -13.38
CA TRP A 98 4.21 -3.37 -14.49
C TRP A 98 2.79 -3.18 -15.01
N SER A 99 1.82 -2.90 -14.13
CA SER A 99 0.45 -2.58 -14.55
C SER A 99 0.40 -1.32 -15.41
N LEU A 100 1.17 -0.28 -15.06
CA LEU A 100 1.26 0.94 -15.87
C LEU A 100 1.99 0.71 -17.20
N VAL A 101 3.02 -0.13 -17.22
CA VAL A 101 3.74 -0.49 -18.46
C VAL A 101 2.81 -1.21 -19.44
N VAL A 102 2.06 -2.22 -18.97
CA VAL A 102 1.10 -2.93 -19.83
C VAL A 102 0.03 -1.98 -20.33
N LEU A 103 -0.51 -1.10 -19.46
CA LEU A 103 -1.50 -0.10 -19.85
C LEU A 103 -0.98 0.90 -20.89
N ALA A 104 0.33 1.15 -20.96
CA ALA A 104 0.92 2.04 -21.96
C ALA A 104 1.16 1.35 -23.32
N ILE A 105 1.18 0.02 -23.36
CA ILE A 105 1.40 -0.78 -24.57
C ILE A 105 0.07 -1.19 -25.22
N GLU A 106 -0.93 -1.50 -24.40
CA GLU A 106 -2.32 -1.75 -24.82
C GLU A 106 -3.01 -0.46 -25.31
#